data_AF-A0A9W4KA33-F1
#
_entry.id   AF-A0A9W4KA33-F1
#
_cell.length_a   1.000
_cell.length_b   1.000
_cell.length_c   1.000
_cell.angle_alpha   90.00
_cell.angle_beta   90.00
_cell.angle_gamma   90.00
#
_symmetry.space_group_name_H-M   'P 1'
#
loop_
_entity.id
_entity.type
_entity.pdbx_description
1 polymer ?
#
loop_
_entity_poly.entity_id
_entity_poly.type
_entity_poly.pdbx_seq_one_letter_code
_entity_poly.pdbx_strand_id
1 'polypeptide(L)'
;MNLEDIMTLRGLRKTNPKYQYLSKQTQALGFEIGVAFRFLKRDEGRRKDRSLASITNYYQVGNISPTIIAEEYDPVVWQSLWWHPEAAFCQRTSLNSPHTIIVLHLTVEPDDRLFQAEVLTALTIMLTLLEGDKFEHHNTVPVMVVSVMGRMQARVLQFHYSHEGLVITKTRLMSFATMESTTIGLGVMMGLMSSKAIGNTTDPSNILKLLRSVSYTRLLISLQ
;
A
#
# COMPACT_ATOMS: atom_id res chain seq x y z
N MET A 1 18.22 14.78 17.95
CA MET A 1 17.38 15.81 17.30
C MET A 1 16.15 15.96 18.16
N ASN A 2 15.88 17.14 18.72
CA ASN A 2 14.73 17.30 19.63
C ASN A 2 13.42 17.47 18.83
N LEU A 3 12.26 17.47 19.51
CA LEU A 3 10.95 17.59 18.87
C LEU A 3 10.74 18.95 18.15
N GLU A 4 11.29 20.03 18.69
CA GLU A 4 11.24 21.39 18.12
C GLU A 4 12.06 21.50 16.83
N ASP A 5 13.22 20.85 16.75
CA ASP A 5 14.02 20.77 15.53
C ASP A 5 13.24 20.08 14.41
N ILE A 6 12.55 18.99 14.74
CA ILE A 6 11.70 18.23 13.81
C ILE A 6 10.51 19.10 13.34
N MET A 7 9.85 19.81 14.26
CA MET A 7 8.74 20.70 13.93
C MET A 7 9.18 21.89 13.06
N THR A 8 10.36 22.46 13.32
CA THR A 8 10.91 23.58 12.56
C THR A 8 11.32 23.15 11.15
N LEU A 9 11.98 21.99 11.01
CA LEU A 9 12.28 21.37 9.72
C LEU A 9 11.01 21.00 8.95
N ARG A 10 9.95 20.58 9.64
CA ARG A 10 8.64 20.33 9.03
C ARG A 10 8.01 21.63 8.50
N GLY A 11 8.07 22.71 9.26
CA GLY A 11 7.59 24.04 8.86
C GLY A 11 8.31 24.56 7.60
N LEU A 12 9.64 24.52 7.59
CA LEU A 12 10.48 24.95 6.46
C LEU A 12 10.28 24.10 5.20
N ARG A 13 9.95 22.81 5.34
CA ARG A 13 9.66 21.92 4.20
C ARG A 13 8.28 22.17 3.60
N LYS A 14 7.27 22.51 4.41
CA LYS A 14 5.94 22.87 3.91
C LYS A 14 5.94 24.14 3.06
N THR A 15 6.90 25.05 3.27
CA THR A 15 7.08 26.27 2.46
C THR A 15 7.90 26.04 1.19
N ASN A 16 8.45 24.84 0.97
CA ASN A 16 9.23 24.52 -0.24
C ASN A 16 8.30 24.39 -1.47
N PRO A 17 8.48 25.21 -2.52
CA PRO A 17 7.60 25.19 -3.70
C PRO A 17 7.59 23.83 -4.43
N LYS A 18 8.73 23.14 -4.50
CA LYS A 18 8.83 21.82 -5.12
C LYS A 18 8.02 20.79 -4.32
N TYR A 19 8.12 20.82 -3.00
CA TYR A 19 7.31 19.96 -2.13
C TYR A 19 5.82 20.22 -2.33
N GLN A 20 5.38 21.48 -2.29
CA GLN A 20 3.97 21.84 -2.46
C GLN A 20 3.43 21.38 -3.82
N TYR A 21 4.21 21.55 -4.88
CA TYR A 21 3.85 21.11 -6.21
C TYR A 21 3.66 19.58 -6.29
N LEU A 22 4.64 18.81 -5.81
CA LEU A 22 4.56 17.35 -5.79
C LEU A 22 3.43 16.87 -4.88
N SER A 23 3.24 17.50 -3.71
CA SER A 23 2.24 17.12 -2.71
C SER A 23 0.83 17.25 -3.28
N LYS A 24 0.54 18.34 -3.99
CA LYS A 24 -0.76 18.56 -4.64
C LYS A 24 -1.03 17.49 -5.69
N GLN A 25 -0.03 17.13 -6.49
CA GLN A 25 -0.17 16.08 -7.51
C GLN A 25 -0.43 14.70 -6.89
N THR A 26 0.36 14.33 -5.88
CA THR A 26 0.20 13.04 -5.20
C THR A 26 -1.16 12.94 -4.52
N GLN A 27 -1.62 14.00 -3.86
CA GLN A 27 -2.92 14.03 -3.20
C GLN A 27 -4.07 13.94 -4.22
N ALA A 28 -3.99 14.71 -5.32
CA ALA A 28 -5.02 14.67 -6.35
C ALA A 28 -5.12 13.26 -6.97
N LEU A 29 -4.00 12.68 -7.39
CA LEU A 29 -4.01 11.34 -8.01
C LEU A 29 -4.42 10.25 -7.01
N GLY A 30 -3.91 10.27 -5.78
CA GLY A 30 -4.27 9.29 -4.77
C GLY A 30 -5.74 9.36 -4.37
N PHE A 31 -6.31 10.57 -4.28
CA PHE A 31 -7.74 10.77 -4.08
C PHE A 31 -8.56 10.17 -5.22
N GLU A 32 -8.22 10.48 -6.48
CA GLU A 32 -8.92 9.95 -7.66
C GLU A 32 -8.84 8.43 -7.76
N ILE A 33 -7.68 7.84 -7.45
CA ILE A 33 -7.52 6.38 -7.34
C ILE A 33 -8.43 5.82 -6.23
N GLY A 34 -8.47 6.47 -5.07
CA GLY A 34 -9.36 6.07 -3.98
C GLY A 34 -10.85 6.13 -4.36
N VAL A 35 -11.26 7.18 -5.07
CA VAL A 35 -12.61 7.33 -5.62
C VAL A 35 -12.90 6.23 -6.64
N ALA A 36 -11.97 5.95 -7.55
CA ALA A 36 -12.08 4.90 -8.54
C ALA A 36 -12.32 3.53 -7.88
N PHE A 37 -11.57 3.23 -6.82
CA PHE A 37 -11.67 1.97 -6.09
C PHE A 37 -13.03 1.82 -5.39
N ARG A 38 -13.56 2.93 -4.89
CA ARG A 38 -14.85 2.97 -4.19
C ARG A 38 -16.03 2.82 -5.15
N PHE A 39 -15.99 3.47 -6.31
CA PHE A 39 -17.22 3.74 -7.07
C PHE A 39 -17.25 3.30 -8.53
N LEU A 40 -16.12 3.10 -9.22
CA LEU A 40 -16.19 2.83 -10.66
C LEU A 40 -16.80 1.45 -10.93
N LYS A 41 -17.86 1.44 -11.76
CA LYS A 41 -18.51 0.25 -12.30
C LYS A 41 -17.83 -0.04 -13.63
N ARG A 42 -17.23 -1.22 -13.80
CA ARG A 42 -16.73 -1.63 -15.12
C ARG A 42 -17.95 -2.01 -15.96
N ASP A 43 -18.22 -1.22 -16.99
CA ASP A 43 -19.39 -1.38 -17.84
C ASP A 43 -19.23 -2.66 -18.68
N GLU A 44 -20.06 -3.66 -18.41
CA GLU A 44 -20.40 -4.71 -19.36
C GLU A 44 -21.87 -5.07 -19.18
N GLY A 45 -22.69 -4.70 -20.17
CA GLY A 45 -23.93 -5.38 -20.55
C GLY A 45 -24.89 -5.83 -19.44
N ARG A 46 -26.03 -5.14 -19.35
CA ARG A 46 -27.32 -5.62 -18.81
C ARG A 46 -27.41 -5.95 -17.30
N ARG A 47 -26.37 -5.78 -16.48
CA ARG A 47 -26.53 -5.81 -15.02
C ARG A 47 -26.19 -4.46 -14.38
N LYS A 48 -27.23 -3.71 -14.04
CA LYS A 48 -27.15 -2.67 -12.99
C LYS A 48 -26.62 -3.37 -11.71
N ASP A 49 -25.60 -2.79 -11.07
CA ASP A 49 -25.25 -2.93 -9.63
C ASP A 49 -23.90 -3.55 -9.23
N ARG A 50 -22.93 -3.76 -10.12
CA ARG A 50 -21.58 -4.21 -9.71
C ARG A 50 -20.55 -3.07 -9.71
N SER A 51 -20.29 -2.48 -8.55
CA SER A 51 -19.11 -1.61 -8.34
C SER A 51 -17.83 -2.46 -8.31
N LEU A 52 -16.67 -1.86 -8.55
CA LEU A 52 -15.38 -2.55 -8.42
C LEU A 52 -15.23 -3.24 -7.06
N ALA A 53 -15.56 -2.54 -5.98
CA ALA A 53 -15.61 -3.09 -4.62
C ALA A 53 -16.44 -4.38 -4.50
N SER A 54 -17.59 -4.46 -5.19
CA SER A 54 -18.43 -5.67 -5.21
C SER A 54 -17.79 -6.83 -5.97
N ILE A 55 -17.00 -6.55 -7.00
CA ILE A 55 -16.33 -7.56 -7.84
C ILE A 55 -15.10 -8.13 -7.13
N THR A 56 -14.32 -7.26 -6.50
CA THR A 56 -13.05 -7.64 -5.84
C THR A 56 -13.26 -8.15 -4.42
N ASN A 57 -14.45 -7.97 -3.85
CA ASN A 57 -14.80 -8.22 -2.45
C ASN A 57 -14.06 -7.32 -1.44
N TYR A 58 -13.49 -6.21 -1.88
CA TYR A 58 -12.89 -5.21 -1.00
C TYR A 58 -13.90 -4.14 -0.60
N TYR A 59 -13.74 -3.60 0.61
CA TYR A 59 -14.43 -2.40 1.04
C TYR A 59 -13.44 -1.39 1.60
N GLN A 60 -13.76 -0.11 1.48
CA GLN A 60 -12.90 0.94 2.02
C GLN A 60 -13.06 1.02 3.53
N VAL A 61 -11.93 1.08 4.23
CA VAL A 61 -11.88 1.20 5.69
C VAL A 61 -11.86 2.68 6.15
N GLY A 62 -11.90 3.61 5.18
CA GLY A 62 -11.89 5.06 5.40
C GLY A 62 -10.45 5.56 5.47
N ASN A 63 -10.19 6.47 6.42
CA ASN A 63 -8.83 6.77 6.87
C ASN A 63 -8.17 5.49 7.39
N ILE A 64 -6.86 5.53 7.51
CA ILE A 64 -6.12 4.38 8.02
C ILE A 64 -6.51 4.12 9.47
N SER A 65 -7.08 2.94 9.66
CA SER A 65 -7.61 2.47 10.94
C SER A 65 -6.51 1.79 11.75
N PRO A 66 -6.56 1.88 13.09
CA PRO A 66 -5.72 1.08 13.99
C PRO A 66 -5.76 -0.42 13.68
N THR A 67 -6.86 -0.91 13.13
CA THR A 67 -7.03 -2.32 12.74
C THR A 67 -6.16 -2.74 11.56
N ILE A 68 -5.54 -1.80 10.85
CA ILE A 68 -4.65 -2.05 9.71
C ILE A 68 -3.21 -1.69 10.08
N ILE A 69 -3.05 -0.66 10.91
CA ILE A 69 -1.75 -0.17 11.38
C ILE A 69 -1.87 0.14 12.87
N ALA A 70 -1.16 -0.58 13.74
CA ALA A 70 -1.25 -0.32 15.17
C ALA A 70 -0.62 1.04 15.53
N GLU A 71 -1.18 1.69 16.56
CA GLU A 71 -0.71 3.00 17.04
C GLU A 71 0.71 2.93 17.64
N GLU A 72 1.16 1.74 18.01
CA GLU A 72 2.49 1.50 18.60
C GLU A 72 3.64 1.53 17.58
N TYR A 73 3.35 1.42 16.28
CA TYR A 73 4.37 1.52 15.25
C TYR A 73 4.86 2.96 15.07
N ASP A 74 6.17 3.14 14.85
CA ASP A 74 6.88 4.43 14.91
C ASP A 74 6.17 5.56 14.13
N PRO A 75 5.87 6.70 14.78
CA PRO A 75 5.27 7.87 14.12
C PRO A 75 6.12 8.46 12.99
N VAL A 76 7.42 8.16 12.88
CA VAL A 76 8.25 8.53 11.72
C VAL A 76 7.71 7.92 10.43
N VAL A 77 7.10 6.73 10.52
CA VAL A 77 6.47 6.05 9.37
C VAL A 77 5.15 6.74 9.01
N TRP A 78 4.39 7.24 9.99
CA TRP A 78 3.02 7.73 9.75
C TRP A 78 2.87 9.25 9.67
N GLN A 79 3.79 9.99 10.26
CA GLN A 79 3.77 11.46 10.32
C GLN A 79 4.80 12.08 9.38
N SER A 80 5.30 11.32 8.41
CA SER A 80 6.23 11.86 7.42
C SER A 80 5.52 12.90 6.54
N LEU A 81 6.20 14.03 6.30
CA LEU A 81 5.71 15.00 5.32
C LEU A 81 5.87 14.49 3.90
N TRP A 82 6.89 13.67 3.66
CA TRP A 82 7.28 13.23 2.33
C TRP A 82 6.51 12.01 1.88
N TRP A 83 5.85 11.34 2.81
CA TRP A 83 5.05 10.19 2.49
C TRP A 83 4.09 9.89 3.62
N HIS A 84 2.91 9.42 3.27
CA HIS A 84 1.94 8.94 4.24
C HIS A 84 0.98 8.00 3.52
N PRO A 85 0.56 6.93 4.17
CA PRO A 85 -0.53 6.15 3.63
C PRO A 85 -1.83 6.98 3.74
N GLU A 86 -2.68 6.93 2.72
CA GLU A 86 -3.87 7.77 2.58
C GLU A 86 -5.14 7.00 2.90
N ALA A 87 -5.28 5.83 2.26
CA ALA A 87 -6.48 5.02 2.33
C ALA A 87 -6.09 3.55 2.35
N ALA A 88 -6.96 2.76 2.96
CA ALA A 88 -6.83 1.32 2.97
C ALA A 88 -8.17 0.63 2.65
N PHE A 89 -8.05 -0.52 2.01
CA PHE A 89 -9.16 -1.37 1.61
C PHE A 89 -8.84 -2.79 2.03
N CYS A 90 -9.78 -3.42 2.71
CA CYS A 90 -9.64 -4.81 3.14
C CYS A 90 -10.72 -5.66 2.48
N GLN A 91 -10.45 -6.95 2.35
CA GLN A 91 -11.51 -7.88 1.98
C GLN A 91 -12.59 -7.94 3.05
N ARG A 92 -13.83 -8.18 2.61
CA ARG A 92 -15.00 -8.39 3.49
C ARG A 92 -14.66 -9.39 4.60
N THR A 93 -14.97 -9.04 5.84
CA THR A 93 -14.64 -9.84 7.03
C THR A 93 -15.19 -11.26 6.94
N SER A 94 -16.35 -11.46 6.32
CA SER A 94 -16.95 -12.78 6.09
C SER A 94 -16.09 -13.74 5.25
N LEU A 95 -15.09 -13.24 4.53
CA LEU A 95 -14.18 -14.05 3.73
C LEU A 95 -12.99 -14.59 4.52
N ASN A 96 -12.77 -14.11 5.76
CA ASN A 96 -11.61 -14.45 6.59
C ASN A 96 -10.30 -14.52 5.80
N SER A 97 -9.95 -13.44 5.10
CA SER A 97 -8.79 -13.41 4.21
C SER A 97 -7.96 -12.16 4.49
N PRO A 98 -6.65 -12.30 4.78
CA PRO A 98 -5.79 -11.23 5.25
C PRO A 98 -5.21 -10.38 4.10
N HIS A 99 -6.03 -10.05 3.11
CA HIS A 99 -5.59 -9.24 1.99
C HIS A 99 -5.97 -7.78 2.17
N THR A 100 -4.96 -6.91 2.06
CA THR A 100 -5.12 -5.47 2.23
C THR A 100 -4.52 -4.71 1.05
N ILE A 101 -5.25 -3.72 0.56
CA ILE A 101 -4.77 -2.75 -0.42
C ILE A 101 -4.59 -1.42 0.29
N ILE A 102 -3.45 -0.76 0.11
CA ILE A 102 -3.21 0.59 0.62
C ILE A 102 -2.79 1.53 -0.49
N VAL A 103 -3.25 2.78 -0.40
CA VAL A 103 -2.79 3.88 -1.24
C VAL A 103 -1.73 4.64 -0.43
N LEU A 104 -0.50 4.67 -0.93
CA LEU A 104 0.63 5.35 -0.30
C LEU A 104 1.00 6.58 -1.11
N HIS A 105 0.97 7.76 -0.48
CA HIS A 105 1.53 8.96 -1.08
C HIS A 105 3.02 9.01 -0.82
N LEU A 106 3.79 9.30 -1.87
CA LEU A 106 5.20 9.61 -1.83
C LEU A 106 5.41 10.95 -2.53
N THR A 107 5.54 12.03 -1.76
CA THR A 107 5.79 13.40 -2.23
C THR A 107 7.22 13.60 -2.73
N VAL A 108 7.66 12.72 -3.61
CA VAL A 108 9.01 12.68 -4.19
C VAL A 108 8.90 12.60 -5.71
N GLU A 109 10.02 12.83 -6.39
CA GLU A 109 10.10 12.59 -7.82
C GLU A 109 9.98 11.08 -8.10
N PRO A 110 9.31 10.69 -9.20
CA PRO A 110 9.21 9.28 -9.55
C PRO A 110 10.57 8.63 -9.78
N ASP A 111 10.75 7.44 -9.21
CA ASP A 111 11.95 6.64 -9.36
C ASP A 111 11.54 5.17 -9.47
N ASP A 112 12.16 4.43 -10.39
CA ASP A 112 11.85 3.02 -10.59
C ASP A 112 12.44 2.13 -9.48
N ARG A 113 13.41 2.62 -8.71
CA ARG A 113 13.93 1.94 -7.51
C ARG A 113 12.84 1.78 -6.47
N LEU A 114 12.94 0.72 -5.68
CA LEU A 114 12.03 0.47 -4.55
C LEU A 114 12.35 1.45 -3.41
N PHE A 115 11.34 2.17 -2.91
CA PHE A 115 11.51 3.10 -1.80
C PHE A 115 11.37 2.38 -0.47
N GLN A 116 12.22 2.76 0.49
CA GLN A 116 12.15 2.24 1.85
C GLN A 116 10.76 2.44 2.48
N ALA A 117 10.13 3.59 2.23
CA ALA A 117 8.79 3.90 2.73
C ALA A 117 7.72 2.90 2.25
N GLU A 118 7.83 2.41 1.00
CA GLU A 118 6.89 1.41 0.47
C GLU A 118 7.04 0.07 1.21
N VAL A 119 8.29 -0.35 1.43
CA VAL A 119 8.61 -1.61 2.12
C VAL A 119 8.22 -1.55 3.58
N LEU A 120 8.60 -0.48 4.29
CA LEU A 120 8.29 -0.32 5.72
C LEU A 120 6.79 -0.22 5.96
N THR A 121 6.06 0.50 5.10
CA THR A 121 4.60 0.60 5.20
C THR A 121 3.96 -0.78 5.05
N ALA A 122 4.33 -1.52 3.99
CA ALA A 122 3.79 -2.85 3.76
C ALA A 122 4.12 -3.81 4.92
N LEU A 123 5.38 -3.88 5.34
CA LEU A 123 5.81 -4.74 6.45
C LEU A 123 5.06 -4.41 7.75
N THR A 124 4.85 -3.14 8.04
CA THR A 124 4.14 -2.76 9.26
C THR A 124 2.68 -3.21 9.25
N ILE A 125 2.01 -3.06 8.11
CA ILE A 125 0.64 -3.56 7.94
C ILE A 125 0.60 -5.08 8.09
N MET A 126 1.57 -5.78 7.48
CA MET A 126 1.68 -7.24 7.58
C MET A 126 1.82 -7.70 9.03
N LEU A 127 2.73 -7.07 9.79
CA LEU A 127 2.96 -7.42 11.20
C LEU A 127 1.75 -7.08 12.07
N THR A 128 1.20 -5.86 11.94
CA THR A 128 -0.01 -5.44 12.68
C THR A 128 -1.15 -6.45 12.51
N LEU A 129 -1.39 -6.88 11.27
CA LEU A 129 -2.49 -7.78 10.96
C LEU A 129 -2.25 -9.23 11.40
N LEU A 130 -0.99 -9.66 11.50
CA LEU A 130 -0.63 -10.98 12.03
C LEU A 130 -0.62 -11.01 13.57
N GLU A 131 -0.25 -9.91 14.21
CA GLU A 131 -0.25 -9.78 15.68
C GLU A 131 -1.67 -9.66 16.25
N GLY A 132 -2.61 -9.13 15.46
CA GLY A 132 -4.01 -9.01 15.86
C GLY A 132 -4.80 -10.32 15.75
N ASP A 133 -5.82 -10.44 16.59
CA ASP A 133 -6.70 -11.64 16.66
C ASP A 133 -7.55 -11.88 15.41
N LYS A 134 -7.57 -10.93 14.47
CA LYS A 134 -8.43 -10.98 13.29
C LYS A 134 -8.08 -12.13 12.34
N PHE A 135 -6.81 -12.56 12.32
CA PHE A 135 -6.30 -13.52 11.35
C PHE A 135 -5.48 -14.64 12.01
N GLU A 136 -5.92 -15.14 13.17
CA GLU A 136 -5.23 -16.15 14.00
C GLU A 136 -4.76 -17.41 13.24
N HIS A 137 -5.50 -17.83 12.20
CA HIS A 137 -5.16 -19.02 11.39
C HIS A 137 -4.30 -18.72 10.16
N HIS A 138 -3.94 -17.46 9.96
CA HIS A 138 -3.10 -17.04 8.84
C HIS A 138 -1.69 -16.72 9.34
N ASN A 139 -0.72 -16.95 8.47
CA ASN A 139 0.69 -16.77 8.76
C ASN A 139 1.40 -15.83 7.78
N THR A 140 0.65 -15.28 6.85
CA THR A 140 1.09 -14.23 5.95
C THR A 140 -0.12 -13.37 5.61
N VAL A 141 0.12 -12.08 5.49
CA VAL A 141 -0.89 -11.06 5.15
C VAL A 141 -0.43 -10.43 3.83
N PRO A 142 -0.97 -10.81 2.68
CA PRO A 142 -0.57 -10.17 1.43
C PRO A 142 -1.03 -8.71 1.39
N VAL A 143 -0.11 -7.81 1.06
CA VAL A 143 -0.38 -6.37 0.96
C VAL A 143 -0.12 -5.88 -0.46
N MET A 144 -1.11 -5.22 -1.05
CA MET A 144 -0.94 -4.47 -2.30
C MET A 144 -0.77 -2.98 -1.97
N VAL A 145 0.35 -2.40 -2.36
CA VAL A 145 0.60 -0.96 -2.22
C VAL A 145 0.42 -0.28 -3.57
N VAL A 146 -0.52 0.63 -3.66
CA VAL A 146 -0.62 1.60 -4.75
C VAL A 146 0.21 2.81 -4.35
N SER A 147 1.44 2.86 -4.86
CA SER A 147 2.41 3.89 -4.56
C SER A 147 2.24 5.05 -5.54
N VAL A 148 1.80 6.20 -5.03
CA VAL A 148 1.50 7.41 -5.79
C VAL A 148 2.63 8.41 -5.57
N MET A 149 3.26 8.83 -6.66
CA MET A 149 4.42 9.71 -6.68
C MET A 149 4.09 11.03 -7.38
N GLY A 150 5.01 11.99 -7.31
CA GLY A 150 4.89 13.24 -8.04
C GLY A 150 4.77 13.04 -9.56
N ARG A 151 4.52 14.12 -10.29
CA ARG A 151 4.29 14.10 -11.75
C ARG A 151 3.15 13.20 -12.21
N MET A 152 2.14 13.01 -11.36
CA MET A 152 0.98 12.17 -11.64
C MET A 152 1.38 10.73 -12.02
N GLN A 153 2.34 10.15 -11.29
CA GLN A 153 2.76 8.77 -11.54
C GLN A 153 2.36 7.86 -10.39
N ALA A 154 2.07 6.61 -10.71
CA ALA A 154 1.85 5.59 -9.69
C ALA A 154 2.38 4.23 -10.15
N ARG A 155 2.65 3.34 -9.20
CA ARG A 155 2.91 1.93 -9.45
C ARG A 155 2.19 1.06 -8.43
N VAL A 156 1.99 -0.20 -8.79
CA VAL A 156 1.47 -1.20 -7.87
C VAL A 156 2.60 -2.11 -7.42
N LEU A 157 2.68 -2.31 -6.11
CA LEU A 157 3.56 -3.27 -5.47
C LEU A 157 2.71 -4.33 -4.79
N GLN A 158 3.15 -5.58 -4.84
CA GLN A 158 2.52 -6.69 -4.13
C GLN A 158 3.56 -7.33 -3.21
N PHE A 159 3.23 -7.41 -1.94
CA PHE A 159 4.04 -7.98 -0.87
C PHE A 159 3.34 -9.21 -0.33
N HIS A 160 4.08 -10.30 -0.15
CA HIS A 160 3.64 -11.44 0.64
C HIS A 160 4.86 -12.23 1.12
N TYR A 161 4.74 -12.93 2.24
CA TYR A 161 5.71 -13.96 2.61
C TYR A 161 5.39 -15.26 1.88
N SER A 162 6.45 -15.90 1.38
CA SER A 162 6.47 -17.28 0.91
C SER A 162 7.55 -18.07 1.67
N HIS A 163 7.67 -19.36 1.38
CA HIS A 163 8.78 -20.20 1.88
C HIS A 163 10.18 -19.66 1.52
N GLU A 164 10.30 -18.82 0.49
CA GLU A 164 11.57 -18.22 0.09
C GLU A 164 11.94 -16.98 0.90
N GLY A 165 10.95 -16.31 1.51
CA GLY A 165 11.11 -15.04 2.24
C GLY A 165 10.04 -14.03 1.84
N LEU A 166 10.34 -12.74 2.02
CA LEU A 166 9.48 -11.65 1.55
C LEU A 166 9.58 -11.54 0.02
N VAL A 167 8.47 -11.77 -0.67
CA VAL A 167 8.36 -11.60 -2.11
C VAL A 167 7.75 -10.24 -2.41
N ILE A 168 8.43 -9.46 -3.26
CA ILE A 168 7.99 -8.13 -3.70
C ILE A 168 7.91 -8.11 -5.22
N THR A 169 6.70 -7.95 -5.75
CA THR A 169 6.47 -7.74 -7.18
C THR A 169 6.11 -6.28 -7.42
N LYS A 170 6.68 -5.66 -8.47
CA LYS A 170 6.38 -4.27 -8.83
C LYS A 170 5.98 -4.12 -10.30
N THR A 171 5.01 -3.27 -10.56
CA THR A 171 4.77 -2.77 -11.93
C THR A 171 5.83 -1.74 -12.31
N ARG A 172 5.93 -1.43 -13.61
CA ARG A 172 6.54 -0.18 -14.05
C ARG A 172 5.72 1.01 -13.55
N LEU A 173 6.36 2.19 -13.50
CA LEU A 173 5.66 3.45 -13.25
C LEU A 173 4.64 3.70 -14.37
N MET A 174 3.41 3.97 -13.98
CA MET A 174 2.30 4.34 -14.85
C MET A 174 2.10 5.85 -14.75
N SER A 175 1.89 6.49 -15.91
CA SER A 175 1.58 7.91 -15.98
C SER A 175 0.07 8.14 -15.98
N PHE A 176 -0.38 9.18 -15.32
CA PHE A 176 -1.76 9.68 -15.29
C PHE A 176 -1.83 11.15 -15.72
N ALA A 177 -0.81 11.60 -16.47
CA ALA A 177 -0.72 13.00 -16.92
C ALA A 177 -1.66 13.31 -18.10
N THR A 178 -2.11 12.28 -18.83
CA THR A 178 -3.02 12.44 -19.98
C THR A 178 -4.19 11.47 -19.87
N MET A 179 -5.29 11.74 -20.57
CA MET A 179 -6.46 10.85 -20.58
C MET A 179 -6.13 9.45 -21.10
N GLU A 180 -5.32 9.36 -22.16
CA GLU A 180 -4.88 8.08 -22.73
C GLU A 180 -4.05 7.27 -21.72
N SER A 181 -3.01 7.87 -21.15
CA SER A 181 -2.16 7.22 -20.15
C SER A 181 -2.93 6.84 -18.88
N THR A 182 -3.88 7.68 -18.47
CA THR A 182 -4.82 7.41 -17.36
C THR A 182 -5.69 6.18 -17.64
N THR A 183 -6.22 6.05 -18.86
CA THR A 183 -7.08 4.92 -19.24
C THR A 183 -6.31 3.60 -19.17
N ILE A 184 -5.08 3.60 -19.70
CA ILE A 184 -4.18 2.43 -19.66
C ILE A 184 -3.80 2.11 -18.21
N GLY A 185 -3.30 3.10 -17.47
CA GLY A 185 -2.84 2.93 -16.09
C GLY A 185 -3.94 2.45 -15.15
N LEU A 186 -5.14 3.02 -15.27
CA LEU A 186 -6.30 2.58 -14.51
C LEU A 186 -6.73 1.17 -14.90
N GLY A 187 -6.69 0.82 -16.19
CA GLY A 187 -6.98 -0.54 -16.67
C GLY A 187 -6.07 -1.59 -16.04
N VAL A 188 -4.76 -1.34 -15.99
CA VAL A 188 -3.78 -2.21 -15.32
C VAL A 188 -4.06 -2.29 -13.83
N MET A 189 -4.26 -1.15 -13.16
CA MET A 189 -4.49 -1.09 -11.72
C MET A 189 -5.78 -1.84 -11.32
N MET A 190 -6.88 -1.59 -12.01
CA MET A 190 -8.15 -2.29 -11.79
C MET A 190 -8.03 -3.80 -12.09
N GLY A 191 -7.26 -4.18 -13.11
CA GLY A 191 -6.97 -5.59 -13.40
C GLY A 191 -6.23 -6.28 -12.26
N LEU A 192 -5.22 -5.64 -11.70
CA LEU A 192 -4.47 -6.15 -10.54
C LEU A 192 -5.35 -6.26 -9.30
N MET A 193 -6.18 -5.26 -9.02
CA MET A 193 -7.12 -5.32 -7.90
C MET A 193 -8.19 -6.40 -8.04
N SER A 194 -8.62 -6.65 -9.28
CA SER A 194 -9.61 -7.69 -9.59
C SER A 194 -8.99 -9.08 -9.71
N SER A 195 -7.67 -9.16 -9.61
CA SER A 195 -6.97 -10.44 -9.64
C SER A 195 -7.27 -11.23 -8.37
N LYS A 196 -7.13 -12.56 -8.48
CA LYS A 196 -7.29 -13.45 -7.33
C LYS A 196 -6.28 -13.07 -6.25
N ALA A 197 -6.76 -13.00 -5.01
CA ALA A 197 -5.94 -12.94 -3.82
C ALA A 197 -4.81 -13.99 -3.88
N ILE A 198 -3.61 -13.58 -3.47
CA ILE A 198 -2.39 -14.38 -3.58
C ILE A 198 -2.35 -15.44 -2.48
N GLY A 199 -2.00 -16.67 -2.90
CA GLY A 199 -1.41 -17.68 -2.02
C GLY A 199 -2.37 -18.39 -1.06
N ASN A 200 -1.84 -19.45 -0.46
CA ASN A 200 -2.42 -20.07 0.72
C ASN A 200 -1.84 -19.36 1.95
N THR A 201 -2.64 -18.48 2.54
CA THR A 201 -2.20 -17.65 3.68
C THR A 201 -2.16 -18.42 5.00
N THR A 202 -2.54 -19.69 5.01
CA THR A 202 -2.49 -20.58 6.18
C THR A 202 -1.41 -21.66 6.04
N ASP A 203 -0.62 -21.66 4.96
CA ASP A 203 0.41 -22.66 4.72
C ASP A 203 1.60 -22.49 5.70
N PRO A 204 1.83 -23.42 6.64
CA PRO A 204 2.87 -23.28 7.66
C PRO A 204 4.28 -23.03 7.11
N SER A 205 4.55 -23.41 5.86
CA SER A 205 5.84 -23.20 5.21
C SER A 205 6.21 -21.73 5.02
N ASN A 206 5.23 -20.81 5.05
CA ASN A 206 5.46 -19.37 5.00
C ASN A 206 6.25 -18.83 6.21
N ILE A 207 6.26 -19.53 7.35
CA ILE A 207 6.95 -19.10 8.60
C ILE A 207 8.34 -19.76 8.76
N LEU A 208 8.63 -20.86 8.07
CA LEU A 208 9.74 -21.75 8.41
C LEU A 208 11.15 -21.12 8.29
N LYS A 209 11.31 -20.00 7.58
CA LYS A 209 12.56 -19.21 7.61
C LYS A 209 12.61 -18.15 8.71
N LEU A 210 11.47 -17.59 9.13
CA LEU A 210 11.41 -16.56 10.17
C LEU A 210 11.91 -17.11 11.51
N LEU A 211 11.49 -18.32 11.87
CA LEU A 211 11.95 -18.99 13.11
C LEU A 211 13.43 -19.39 13.07
N ARG A 212 14.01 -19.57 11.87
CA ARG A 212 15.44 -19.81 11.71
C ARG A 212 16.28 -18.53 11.78
N SER A 213 15.73 -17.39 11.37
CA SER A 213 16.41 -16.08 11.45
C SER A 213 16.26 -15.40 12.82
N VAL A 214 15.21 -15.69 13.59
CA VAL A 214 15.03 -15.12 14.94
C VAL A 214 16.02 -15.70 15.95
N SER A 215 16.55 -16.90 15.73
CA SER A 215 17.56 -17.49 16.63
C SER A 215 18.98 -16.94 16.47
N TYR A 216 19.30 -16.21 15.40
CA TYR A 216 20.56 -15.47 15.29
C TYR A 216 20.43 -14.36 14.24
N THR A 217 20.74 -13.12 14.65
CA THR A 217 21.24 -12.00 13.84
C THR A 217 20.24 -10.88 13.46
N ARG A 218 20.62 -9.68 13.90
CA ARG A 218 20.33 -8.35 13.32
C ARG A 218 19.91 -8.40 11.85
N LEU A 219 18.79 -7.73 11.53
CA LEU A 219 18.40 -7.33 10.18
C LEU A 219 19.58 -6.73 9.41
N LEU A 220 20.16 -7.52 8.50
CA LEU A 220 21.01 -7.03 7.42
C LEU A 220 20.16 -7.04 6.15
N ILE A 221 19.66 -5.86 5.79
CA ILE A 221 19.12 -5.60 4.45
C ILE A 221 20.34 -5.52 3.53
N SER A 222 20.58 -6.59 2.76
CA SER A 222 21.54 -6.59 1.66
C SER A 222 20.87 -5.99 0.41
N LEU A 223 21.25 -4.78 0.05
CA LEU A 223 21.01 -4.22 -1.28
C LEU A 223 22.23 -4.53 -2.13
N GLN A 224 22.06 -5.37 -3.17
CA GLN A 224 22.94 -5.42 -4.33
C GLN A 224 22.28 -4.68 -5.49
#